data_AF-A0A2V8NKI7-F1
#
_entry.id   AF-A0A2V8NKI7-F1
#
_cell.length_a   1.000
_cell.length_b   1.000
_cell.length_c   1.000
_cell.angle_alpha   90.00
_cell.angle_beta   90.00
_cell.angle_gamma   90.00
#
_symmetry.space_group_name_H-M   'P 1'
#
loop_
_entity.id
_entity.type
_entity.pdbx_description
1 polymer ?
#
loop_
_entity_poly.entity_id
_entity_poly.type
_entity_poly.pdbx_seq_one_letter_code
_entity_poly.pdbx_strand_id
1 'polypeptide(L)'
;ASFSTATLTCNCHWSLYATLTTTGTVVTLAPSATLAWDPSTSSGLAGYNIYRSEQSGVYGARLNGALLTSTTVTDSTLQSGHTYFYVVTAVATDGTESGRSNEVSISR
;
A
#
# COMPACT_ATOMS: atom_id res chain seq x y z
N ALA A 1 -0.55 2.34 -25.74
CA ALA A 1 -1.67 2.80 -24.90
C ALA A 1 -1.09 3.53 -23.70
N SER A 2 -1.43 4.80 -23.51
CA SER A 2 -0.96 5.57 -22.36
C SER A 2 -1.89 5.28 -21.19
N PHE A 3 -1.44 4.46 -20.23
CA PHE A 3 -2.25 4.08 -19.06
C PHE A 3 -2.14 5.15 -17.98
N SER A 4 -3.28 5.62 -17.46
CA SER A 4 -3.33 6.55 -16.35
C SER A 4 -2.83 5.87 -15.07
N THR A 5 -1.80 6.43 -14.45
CA THR A 5 -1.27 5.99 -13.16
C THR A 5 -2.24 6.34 -12.03
N ALA A 6 -2.43 5.44 -11.07
CA ALA A 6 -3.18 5.76 -9.85
C ALA A 6 -2.42 6.81 -9.02
N THR A 7 -3.13 7.72 -8.36
CA THR A 7 -2.54 8.69 -7.43
C THR A 7 -2.60 8.12 -6.02
N LEU A 8 -1.44 7.85 -5.42
CA LEU A 8 -1.36 7.26 -4.08
C LEU A 8 -1.50 8.36 -3.02
N THR A 9 -2.46 8.18 -2.12
CA THR A 9 -2.67 9.01 -0.92
C THR A 9 -2.53 8.13 0.32
N CYS A 10 -1.58 8.47 1.22
CA CYS A 10 -1.57 7.79 2.51
C CYS A 10 -2.54 8.48 3.47
N ASN A 11 -3.60 7.78 3.85
CA ASN A 11 -4.33 8.09 5.08
C ASN A 11 -3.65 7.35 6.23
N CYS A 12 -2.44 7.80 6.55
CA CYS A 12 -1.60 7.32 7.64
C CYS A 12 -2.18 7.79 9.00
N HIS A 13 -3.44 7.46 9.31
CA HIS A 13 -4.00 7.74 10.64
C HIS A 13 -3.49 6.66 11.59
N TRP A 14 -2.54 7.02 12.44
CA TRP A 14 -2.02 6.17 13.51
C TRP A 14 -3.09 6.03 14.61
N SER A 15 -4.07 5.15 14.42
CA SER A 15 -5.08 4.91 15.46
C SER A 15 -4.46 4.16 16.65
N LEU A 16 -4.02 4.89 17.67
CA LEU A 16 -3.69 4.37 18.98
C LEU A 16 -5.00 4.12 19.76
N TYR A 17 -5.60 2.95 19.61
CA TYR A 17 -6.61 2.49 20.57
C TYR A 17 -6.22 1.12 21.14
N ALA A 18 -5.80 1.12 22.40
CA ALA A 18 -5.81 -0.06 23.25
C ALA A 18 -6.55 0.32 24.53
N THR A 19 -7.84 0.01 24.63
CA THR A 19 -8.49 -0.14 25.94
C THR A 19 -8.13 -1.52 26.47
N LEU A 20 -7.11 -1.59 27.32
CA LEU A 20 -6.73 -2.82 28.01
C LEU A 20 -7.68 -3.05 29.20
N THR A 21 -8.61 -3.99 29.08
CA THR A 21 -9.25 -4.62 30.25
C THR A 21 -8.93 -6.09 30.20
N THR A 22 -7.79 -6.48 30.76
CA THR A 22 -7.53 -7.79 31.41
C THR A 22 -6.03 -7.93 31.70
N THR A 23 -5.75 -8.51 32.85
CA THR A 23 -4.42 -8.74 33.40
C THR A 23 -3.57 -9.60 32.46
N GLY A 24 -2.43 -9.08 32.00
CA GLY A 24 -1.27 -9.92 31.68
C GLY A 24 -0.96 -10.29 30.22
N THR A 25 -1.53 -9.63 29.21
CA THR A 25 -1.11 -9.84 27.81
C THR A 25 -0.48 -8.56 27.26
N VAL A 26 0.83 -8.57 27.01
CA VAL A 26 1.48 -7.51 26.20
C VAL A 26 1.02 -7.72 24.77
N VAL A 27 0.01 -6.96 24.34
CA VAL A 27 -0.35 -6.87 22.92
C VAL A 27 0.67 -5.94 22.28
N THR A 28 1.69 -6.50 21.63
CA THR A 28 2.56 -5.71 20.76
C THR A 28 1.72 -5.31 19.55
N LEU A 29 1.16 -4.11 19.56
CA LEU A 29 0.49 -3.54 18.40
C LEU A 29 1.56 -3.30 17.34
N ALA A 30 1.60 -4.17 16.32
CA ALA A 30 2.39 -3.91 15.14
C ALA A 30 1.85 -2.63 14.49
N PRO A 31 2.72 -1.71 14.08
CA PRO A 31 2.27 -0.57 13.32
C PRO A 31 1.61 -1.01 12.02
N SER A 32 0.51 -0.35 11.68
CA SER A 32 -0.14 -0.53 10.40
C SER A 32 -0.25 0.81 9.69
N ALA A 33 -0.21 0.77 8.38
CA ALA A 33 -0.53 1.91 7.54
C ALA A 33 -1.59 1.55 6.52
N THR A 34 -2.50 2.48 6.29
CA THR A 34 -3.53 2.36 5.27
C THR A 34 -3.17 3.25 4.09
N LEU A 35 -2.95 2.62 2.95
CA LEU A 35 -2.75 3.30 1.68
C LEU A 35 -4.07 3.30 0.91
N ALA A 36 -4.40 4.45 0.34
CA ALA A 36 -5.53 4.60 -0.56
C ALA A 36 -5.04 5.24 -1.86
N TRP A 37 -5.76 5.06 -2.95
CA TRP A 37 -5.46 5.75 -4.20
C TRP A 37 -6.71 6.03 -5.00
N ASP A 38 -6.61 6.99 -5.91
CA ASP A 38 -7.67 7.24 -6.88
C ASP A 38 -7.71 6.10 -7.91
N PRO A 39 -8.91 5.60 -8.26
CA PRO A 39 -9.04 4.56 -9.26
C PRO A 39 -8.53 5.03 -10.62
N SER A 40 -7.83 4.14 -11.34
CA SER A 40 -7.41 4.39 -12.72
C SER A 40 -8.63 4.50 -13.64
N THR A 41 -8.60 5.48 -14.55
CA THR A 41 -9.65 5.71 -15.56
C THR A 41 -9.53 4.80 -16.79
N SER A 42 -8.59 3.85 -16.78
CA SER A 42 -8.35 2.95 -17.91
C SER A 42 -9.52 2.01 -18.16
N SER A 43 -10.00 1.96 -19.40
CA SER A 43 -10.93 0.91 -19.84
C SER A 43 -10.24 -0.45 -19.78
N GLY A 44 -10.85 -1.44 -19.11
CA GLY A 44 -10.28 -2.79 -18.99
C GLY A 44 -9.32 -2.98 -17.82
N LEU A 45 -9.52 -2.27 -16.70
CA LEU A 45 -8.78 -2.50 -15.46
C LEU A 45 -9.11 -3.88 -14.85
N ALA A 46 -8.10 -4.71 -14.61
CA ALA A 46 -8.21 -5.95 -13.85
C ALA A 46 -7.98 -5.74 -12.35
N GLY A 47 -7.09 -4.81 -11.99
CA GLY A 47 -6.80 -4.48 -10.60
C GLY A 47 -5.48 -3.73 -10.43
N TYR A 48 -4.93 -3.79 -9.22
CA TYR A 48 -3.73 -3.06 -8.82
C TYR A 48 -2.69 -3.99 -8.21
N ASN A 49 -1.41 -3.67 -8.43
CA ASN A 49 -0.30 -4.18 -7.64
C ASN A 49 0.26 -3.08 -6.75
N ILE A 50 0.71 -3.46 -5.57
CA ILE A 50 1.42 -2.58 -4.64
C ILE A 50 2.85 -3.05 -4.56
N TYR A 51 3.77 -2.12 -4.51
CA TYR A 51 5.17 -2.39 -4.25
C TYR A 51 5.59 -1.65 -3.00
N ARG A 52 6.46 -2.29 -2.23
CA ARG A 52 7.05 -1.73 -1.02
C ARG A 52 8.57 -1.89 -1.08
N SER A 53 9.28 -0.90 -0.58
CA SER A 53 10.73 -0.95 -0.39
C SER A 53 11.16 -0.18 0.84
N GLU A 54 12.34 -0.47 1.37
CA GLU A 54 13.00 0.35 2.40
C GLU A 54 13.93 1.41 1.79
N GLN A 55 14.09 1.39 0.46
CA GLN A 55 14.90 2.35 -0.29
C GLN A 55 14.05 3.09 -1.32
N SER A 56 14.04 4.42 -1.23
CA SER A 56 13.32 5.29 -2.18
C SER A 56 13.75 5.01 -3.62
N GLY A 57 12.76 4.94 -4.52
CA GLY A 57 12.95 4.72 -5.95
C GLY A 57 13.33 3.29 -6.37
N VAL A 58 13.56 2.37 -5.42
CA VAL A 58 13.92 0.98 -5.73
C VAL A 58 12.78 0.07 -5.32
N TYR A 59 11.98 -0.41 -6.27
CA TYR A 59 10.86 -1.30 -5.98
C TYR A 59 11.09 -2.68 -6.57
N GLY A 60 11.12 -3.68 -5.67
CA GLY A 60 11.35 -5.09 -6.01
C GLY A 60 10.03 -5.82 -6.31
N ALA A 61 9.77 -6.88 -5.55
CA ALA A 61 8.58 -7.69 -5.71
C ALA A 61 7.31 -6.94 -5.26
N ARG A 62 6.17 -7.34 -5.84
CA ARG A 62 4.86 -6.89 -5.39
C ARG A 62 4.59 -7.39 -3.96
N LEU A 63 3.95 -6.54 -3.16
CA LEU A 63 3.52 -6.84 -1.80
C LEU A 63 2.30 -7.78 -1.77
N ASN A 64 1.41 -7.64 -2.76
CA ASN A 64 0.19 -8.43 -2.88
C ASN A 64 0.41 -9.74 -3.66
N GLY A 65 -0.23 -10.82 -3.23
CA GLY A 65 -0.17 -12.12 -3.93
C GLY A 65 -1.06 -12.20 -5.18
N ALA A 66 -2.20 -11.52 -5.16
CA ALA A 66 -3.16 -11.41 -6.26
C ALA A 66 -3.54 -9.95 -6.50
N LEU A 67 -4.03 -9.64 -7.70
CA LEU A 67 -4.46 -8.29 -8.07
C LEU A 67 -5.54 -7.79 -7.11
N LEU A 68 -5.37 -6.55 -6.64
CA LEU A 68 -6.36 -5.89 -5.81
C LEU A 68 -7.41 -5.21 -6.68
N THR A 69 -8.68 -5.48 -6.41
CA THR A 69 -9.80 -4.75 -7.04
C THR A 69 -10.23 -3.55 -6.21
N SER A 70 -9.84 -3.49 -4.93
CA SER A 70 -10.00 -2.33 -4.07
C SER A 70 -8.94 -1.27 -4.34
N THR A 71 -9.25 -0.02 -4.00
CA THR A 71 -8.33 1.11 -4.06
C THR A 71 -7.76 1.48 -2.68
N THR A 72 -7.88 0.56 -1.73
CA THR A 72 -7.39 0.72 -0.35
C THR A 72 -6.76 -0.59 0.11
N VAL A 73 -5.66 -0.49 0.83
CA VAL A 73 -4.94 -1.60 1.45
C VAL A 73 -4.41 -1.18 2.83
N THR A 74 -4.37 -2.11 3.75
CA THR A 74 -3.70 -1.92 5.04
C THR A 74 -2.48 -2.83 5.11
N ASP A 75 -1.29 -2.25 5.21
CA ASP A 75 -0.05 -2.96 5.50
C ASP A 75 0.15 -2.98 7.01
N SER A 76 -0.06 -4.15 7.64
CA SER A 76 0.14 -4.39 9.08
C SER A 76 1.49 -5.03 9.40
N THR A 77 2.38 -5.13 8.42
CA THR A 77 3.69 -5.79 8.57
C THR A 77 4.83 -4.79 8.76
N LEU A 78 4.50 -3.54 9.06
CA LEU A 78 5.47 -2.49 9.32
C LEU A 78 6.26 -2.78 10.60
N GLN A 79 7.52 -2.38 10.61
CA GLN A 79 8.39 -2.41 11.79
C GLN A 79 8.75 -1.00 12.22
N SER A 80 8.85 -0.77 13.53
CA SER A 80 9.23 0.54 14.08
C SER A 80 10.70 0.83 13.79
N GLY A 81 11.04 2.09 13.51
CA GLY A 81 12.40 2.51 13.17
C GLY A 81 12.77 2.35 11.69
N HIS A 82 11.84 1.86 10.86
CA HIS A 82 12.02 1.70 9.42
C HIS A 82 11.20 2.73 8.65
N THR A 83 11.71 3.11 7.48
CA THR A 83 10.98 3.91 6.49
C THR A 83 10.67 3.04 5.29
N TYR A 84 9.40 2.96 4.94
CA TYR A 84 8.92 2.18 3.80
C TYR A 84 8.38 3.11 2.73
N PHE A 85 8.73 2.84 1.48
CA PHE A 85 8.32 3.55 0.29
C PHE A 85 7.37 2.70 -0.51
N TYR A 86 6.26 3.29 -0.94
CA TYR A 86 5.17 2.61 -1.62
C TYR A 86 4.86 3.24 -2.96
N VAL A 87 4.57 2.39 -3.93
CA VAL A 87 3.99 2.75 -5.22
C VAL A 87 2.95 1.73 -5.62
N VAL A 88 2.00 2.16 -6.44
CA VAL A 88 0.95 1.33 -7.01
C VAL A 88 1.00 1.40 -8.52
N THR A 89 0.67 0.29 -9.17
CA THR A 89 0.47 0.17 -10.60
C THR A 89 -0.93 -0.35 -10.87
N ALA A 90 -1.53 0.08 -11.98
CA ALA A 90 -2.76 -0.47 -12.51
C ALA A 90 -2.42 -1.60 -13.49
N VAL A 91 -3.20 -2.68 -13.46
CA VAL A 91 -3.04 -3.82 -14.36
C VAL A 91 -4.33 -4.00 -15.15
N ALA A 92 -4.21 -4.09 -16.46
CA ALA A 92 -5.32 -4.32 -17.38
C ALA A 92 -5.70 -5.81 -17.46
N THR A 93 -6.88 -6.11 -18.02
CA THR A 93 -7.39 -7.48 -18.21
C THR A 93 -6.56 -8.33 -19.16
N ASP A 94 -5.75 -7.71 -20.01
CA ASP A 94 -4.76 -8.39 -20.86
C ASP A 94 -3.42 -8.65 -20.14
N GLY A 95 -3.30 -8.26 -18.87
CA GLY A 95 -2.10 -8.39 -18.05
C GLY A 95 -1.10 -7.25 -18.18
N THR A 96 -1.37 -6.23 -19.01
CA THR A 96 -0.49 -5.08 -19.16
C THR A 96 -0.49 -4.22 -17.89
N GLU A 97 0.70 -3.91 -17.39
CA GLU A 97 0.89 -3.09 -16.20
C GLU A 97 1.25 -1.65 -16.57
N SER A 98 0.69 -0.67 -15.84
CA SER A 98 0.96 0.74 -16.03
C SER A 98 2.34 1.14 -15.51
N GLY A 99 2.71 2.41 -15.75
CA GLY A 99 3.76 3.06 -14.95
C GLY A 99 3.40 3.07 -13.45
N ARG A 100 4.41 3.27 -12.61
CA ARG A 100 4.23 3.44 -11.16
C ARG A 100 3.57 4.77 -10.85
N SER A 101 2.77 4.80 -9.79
CA SER A 101 2.24 6.02 -9.17
C SER A 101 3.36 6.94 -8.67
N ASN A 102 2.97 8.09 -8.11
CA ASN A 102 3.83 8.80 -7.18
C ASN A 102 4.25 7.88 -6.02
N GLU A 103 5.48 8.07 -5.54
CA GLU A 103 5.97 7.43 -4.33
C GLU A 103 5.34 8.08 -3.10
N VAL A 104 5.02 7.27 -2.09
CA VAL A 104 4.73 7.75 -0.75
C VAL A 104 5.61 7.02 0.25
N SER A 105 6.21 7.78 1.17
CA SER A 105 7.00 7.25 2.28
C SER A 105 6.18 7.18 3.56
N ILE A 106 6.37 6.12 4.33
CA ILE A 106 5.80 5.91 5.64
C ILE A 106 6.94 5.57 6.59
N SER A 107 7.20 6.45 7.54
CA SER A 107 8.20 6.25 8.60
C SER A 107 7.50 6.06 9.93
N ARG A 108 8.08 5.23 10.80
CA ARG A 108 7.63 5.12 12.19
C ARG A 108 8.78 5.20 13.17
#